data_AF-A0A1F4BZY6-F1
#
_entry.id   AF-A0A1F4BZY6-F1
#
_cell.length_a   1.000
_cell.length_b   1.000
_cell.length_c   1.000
_cell.angle_alpha   90.00
_cell.angle_beta   90.00
_cell.angle_gamma   90.00
#
_symmetry.space_group_name_H-M   'P 1'
#
loop_
_entity.id
_entity.type
_entity.pdbx_description
1 polymer ?
#
loop_
_entity_poly.entity_id
_entity_poly.type
_entity_poly.pdbx_seq_one_letter_code
_entity_poly.pdbx_strand_id
1 'polypeptide(L)'
;MIAQTANILLYLGPRLNLVPQDEAGRLWAHQLMLTVMDYVDEAHDTHHPLASSLYYEEQKPEAVRRAADFLARRLPKYFGYFEKALQRNGGEYTVGDAFSYVDLAMFQIVAGTRYAFPKAMAAEEPKHPLLAALHQRVSERPRIAAYLASPRRLAFNEKGIFRRYPELDA
;
A
#
# COMPACT_ATOMS: atom_id res chain seq x y z
N MET A 1 23.40 0.49 -11.40
CA MET A 1 22.08 1.12 -11.18
C MET A 1 21.12 0.05 -10.67
N ILE A 2 20.37 0.30 -9.59
CA ILE A 2 19.34 -0.61 -9.07
C ILE A 2 17.99 0.06 -9.32
N ALA A 3 17.09 -0.63 -10.02
CA ALA A 3 15.75 -0.16 -10.36
C ALA A 3 14.70 -1.19 -9.87
N GLN A 4 13.43 -0.83 -10.00
CA GLN A 4 12.25 -1.50 -9.40
C GLN A 4 12.15 -1.30 -7.89
N THR A 5 11.02 -0.78 -7.41
CA THR A 5 10.81 -0.44 -6.00
C THR A 5 11.10 -1.63 -5.07
N ALA A 6 10.54 -2.81 -5.37
CA ALA A 6 10.76 -4.02 -4.56
C ALA A 6 12.23 -4.47 -4.56
N ASN A 7 12.95 -4.32 -5.67
CA ASN A 7 14.36 -4.70 -5.78
C ASN A 7 15.28 -3.68 -5.07
N ILE A 8 14.96 -2.39 -5.13
CA ILE A 8 15.64 -1.35 -4.34
C ILE A 8 15.50 -1.64 -2.84
N LEU A 9 14.29 -2.00 -2.40
CA LEU A 9 14.03 -2.35 -0.99
C LEU A 9 14.68 -3.67 -0.58
N LEU A 10 14.73 -4.67 -1.47
CA LEU A 10 15.48 -5.91 -1.25
C LEU A 10 16.98 -5.62 -1.02
N TYR A 11 17.56 -4.71 -1.80
CA TYR A 11 18.96 -4.32 -1.66
C TYR A 11 19.21 -3.53 -0.35
N LEU A 12 18.36 -2.55 -0.03
CA LEU A 12 18.55 -1.65 1.10
C LEU A 12 18.15 -2.28 2.44
N GLY A 13 17.14 -3.15 2.47
CA GLY A 13 16.56 -3.70 3.69
C GLY A 13 17.61 -4.26 4.66
N PRO A 14 18.41 -5.26 4.26
CA PRO A 14 19.42 -5.85 5.14
C PRO A 14 20.49 -4.85 5.58
N ARG A 15 20.88 -3.92 4.70
CA ARG A 15 21.93 -2.90 4.96
C ARG A 15 21.48 -1.84 5.97
N LEU A 16 20.19 -1.59 6.04
CA LEU A 16 19.59 -0.60 6.94
C LEU A 16 18.92 -1.24 8.16
N ASN A 17 19.05 -2.57 8.34
CA ASN A 17 18.36 -3.34 9.37
C ASN A 17 16.84 -3.13 9.34
N LEU A 18 16.25 -3.10 8.14
CA LEU A 18 14.81 -2.93 7.89
C LEU A 18 14.12 -4.22 7.45
N VAL A 19 14.74 -5.38 7.71
CA VAL A 19 14.21 -6.74 7.55
C VAL A 19 15.00 -7.71 8.45
N PRO A 20 14.47 -8.92 8.71
CA PRO A 20 15.26 -10.00 9.30
C PRO A 20 16.57 -10.26 8.54
N GLN A 21 17.56 -10.80 9.25
CA GLN A 21 18.89 -11.06 8.67
C GLN A 21 19.02 -12.47 8.09
N ASP A 22 18.18 -13.41 8.52
CA ASP A 22 18.10 -14.73 7.94
C ASP A 22 17.44 -14.70 6.55
N GLU A 23 17.79 -15.68 5.73
CA GLU A 23 17.30 -15.77 4.35
C GLU A 23 15.77 -15.91 4.28
N ALA A 24 15.18 -16.74 5.15
CA ALA A 24 13.74 -16.99 5.14
C ALA A 24 12.94 -15.71 5.42
N GLY A 25 13.33 -14.95 6.43
CA GLY A 25 12.69 -13.67 6.76
C GLY A 25 12.86 -12.61 5.65
N ARG A 26 14.01 -12.58 4.97
CA ARG A 26 14.23 -11.68 3.82
C ARG A 26 13.37 -12.05 2.62
N LEU A 27 13.27 -13.34 2.30
CA LEU A 27 12.42 -13.82 1.21
C LEU A 27 10.94 -13.56 1.50
N TRP A 28 10.50 -13.78 2.74
CA TRP A 28 9.14 -13.46 3.16
C TRP A 28 8.83 -11.97 3.05
N ALA A 29 9.72 -11.10 3.54
CA ALA A 29 9.56 -9.66 3.39
C ALA A 29 9.52 -9.22 1.91
N HIS A 30 10.36 -9.83 1.07
CA HIS A 30 10.37 -9.52 -0.36
C HIS A 30 9.08 -9.97 -1.05
N GLN A 31 8.57 -11.16 -0.74
CA GLN A 31 7.29 -11.65 -1.23
C GLN A 31 6.15 -10.68 -0.87
N LEU A 32 6.08 -10.23 0.38
CA LEU A 32 5.07 -9.27 0.81
C LEU A 32 5.18 -7.95 0.04
N MET A 33 6.41 -7.47 -0.22
CA MET A 33 6.63 -6.28 -1.02
C MET A 33 6.19 -6.45 -2.47
N LEU A 34 6.38 -7.63 -3.07
CA LEU A 34 5.86 -7.94 -4.40
C LEU A 34 4.33 -7.91 -4.41
N THR A 35 3.67 -8.47 -3.40
CA THR A 35 2.21 -8.37 -3.25
C THR A 35 1.75 -6.91 -3.07
N VAL A 36 2.54 -6.06 -2.40
CA VAL A 36 2.26 -4.61 -2.34
C VAL A 36 2.39 -3.97 -3.73
N MET A 37 3.37 -4.36 -4.54
CA MET A 37 3.48 -3.86 -5.92
C MET A 37 2.26 -4.24 -6.75
N ASP A 38 1.78 -5.48 -6.65
CA ASP A 38 0.55 -5.91 -7.32
C ASP A 38 -0.66 -5.07 -6.89
N TYR A 39 -0.79 -4.77 -5.59
CA TYR A 39 -1.84 -3.91 -5.08
C TYR A 39 -1.76 -2.49 -5.65
N VAL A 40 -0.55 -1.92 -5.68
CA VAL A 40 -0.30 -0.56 -6.16
C VAL A 40 -0.61 -0.45 -7.65
N ASP A 41 -0.24 -1.45 -8.44
CA ASP A 41 -0.56 -1.50 -9.88
C ASP A 41 -2.08 -1.62 -10.09
N GLU A 42 -2.76 -2.50 -9.35
CA GLU A 42 -4.22 -2.62 -9.47
C GLU A 42 -4.96 -1.35 -9.01
N ALA A 43 -4.45 -0.64 -8.00
CA ALA A 43 -4.98 0.65 -7.56
C ALA A 43 -4.72 1.76 -8.59
N HIS A 44 -3.62 1.71 -9.35
CA HIS A 44 -3.37 2.59 -10.48
C HIS A 44 -4.35 2.31 -11.63
N ASP A 45 -4.57 1.03 -11.94
CA ASP A 45 -5.43 0.60 -13.04
C ASP A 45 -6.89 0.99 -12.84
N THR A 46 -7.33 1.34 -11.63
CA THR A 46 -8.71 1.82 -11.41
C THR A 46 -8.99 3.10 -12.19
N HIS A 47 -7.98 3.91 -12.51
CA HIS A 47 -8.12 5.13 -13.32
C HIS A 47 -7.36 5.08 -14.65
N HIS A 48 -6.53 4.07 -14.88
CA HIS A 48 -5.89 3.81 -16.18
C HIS A 48 -6.02 2.34 -16.64
N PRO A 49 -7.23 1.78 -16.79
CA PRO A 49 -7.44 0.36 -17.09
C PRO A 49 -7.06 -0.09 -18.50
N LEU A 50 -6.96 0.83 -19.47
CA LEU A 50 -6.63 0.50 -20.87
C LEU A 50 -5.17 0.75 -21.18
N ALA A 51 -4.68 1.94 -20.83
CA ALA A 51 -3.27 2.31 -21.01
C ALA A 51 -2.91 3.49 -20.11
N SER A 52 -1.71 3.42 -19.52
CA SER A 52 -1.12 4.50 -18.72
C SER A 52 -0.77 5.75 -19.54
N SER A 53 -0.70 5.63 -20.87
CA SER A 53 -0.44 6.75 -21.78
C SER A 53 -1.69 7.56 -22.15
N LEU A 54 -2.88 7.01 -21.92
CA LEU A 54 -4.16 7.69 -22.19
C LEU A 54 -4.58 8.53 -20.98
N TYR A 55 -5.27 9.64 -21.21
CA TYR A 55 -5.87 10.41 -20.14
C TYR A 55 -6.98 9.60 -19.45
N TYR A 56 -7.30 9.96 -18.21
CA TYR A 56 -8.38 9.31 -17.45
C TYR A 56 -9.72 9.48 -18.16
N GLU A 57 -9.97 10.66 -18.71
CA GLU A 57 -11.21 11.03 -19.40
C GLU A 57 -11.48 10.16 -20.62
N GLU A 58 -10.43 9.65 -21.27
CA GLU A 58 -10.51 8.79 -22.47
C GLU A 58 -10.88 7.34 -22.16
N GLN A 59 -10.82 6.93 -20.88
CA GLN A 59 -11.05 5.55 -20.43
C GLN A 59 -11.95 5.50 -19.18
N LYS A 60 -12.74 6.55 -18.96
CA LYS A 60 -13.59 6.72 -17.78
C LYS A 60 -14.65 5.61 -17.62
N PRO A 61 -15.39 5.17 -18.65
CA PRO A 61 -16.35 4.09 -18.51
C PRO A 61 -15.71 2.78 -18.04
N GLU A 62 -14.53 2.45 -18.56
CA GLU A 62 -13.74 1.29 -18.16
C GLU A 62 -13.18 1.45 -16.75
N ALA A 63 -12.75 2.66 -16.38
CA ALA A 63 -12.24 3.00 -15.06
C ALA A 63 -13.32 2.75 -13.99
N VAL A 64 -14.56 3.20 -14.22
CA VAL A 64 -15.70 2.92 -13.32
C VAL A 64 -15.91 1.41 -13.15
N ARG A 65 -15.87 0.63 -14.22
CA ARG A 65 -16.03 -0.84 -14.16
C ARG A 65 -14.86 -1.51 -13.42
N ARG A 66 -13.62 -1.07 -13.67
CA ARG A 66 -12.41 -1.60 -13.02
C ARG A 66 -12.39 -1.27 -11.54
N ALA A 67 -12.73 -0.03 -11.17
CA ALA A 67 -12.84 0.40 -9.78
C ALA A 67 -13.89 -0.40 -9.01
N ALA A 68 -15.07 -0.64 -9.59
CA ALA A 68 -16.10 -1.47 -8.95
C ALA A 68 -15.61 -2.90 -8.64
N ASP A 69 -14.89 -3.54 -9.57
CA ASP A 69 -14.28 -4.86 -9.32
C ASP A 69 -13.16 -4.78 -8.26
N PHE A 70 -12.30 -3.77 -8.36
CA PHE A 70 -11.22 -3.54 -7.40
C PHE A 70 -11.77 -3.42 -5.97
N LEU A 71 -12.76 -2.57 -5.75
CA LEU A 71 -13.36 -2.34 -4.44
C LEU A 71 -14.13 -3.56 -3.93
N ALA A 72 -14.88 -4.25 -4.79
CA ALA A 72 -15.70 -5.39 -4.36
C ALA A 72 -14.88 -6.67 -4.10
N ARG A 73 -13.76 -6.86 -4.81
CA ARG A 73 -13.05 -8.16 -4.82
C ARG A 73 -11.57 -8.05 -4.48
N ARG A 74 -10.88 -7.03 -4.96
CA ARG A 74 -9.41 -6.94 -4.87
C ARG A 74 -8.98 -6.33 -3.55
N LEU A 75 -9.56 -5.19 -3.18
CA LEU A 75 -9.29 -4.50 -1.93
C LEU A 75 -9.48 -5.43 -0.70
N PRO A 76 -10.63 -6.12 -0.53
CA PRO A 76 -10.81 -7.03 0.60
C PRO A 76 -9.85 -8.22 0.58
N LYS A 77 -9.50 -8.73 -0.60
CA LYS A 77 -8.56 -9.84 -0.76
C LYS A 77 -7.15 -9.44 -0.30
N TYR A 78 -6.65 -8.30 -0.77
CA TYR A 78 -5.31 -7.82 -0.40
C TYR A 78 -5.24 -7.44 1.08
N PHE A 79 -6.21 -6.66 1.58
CA PHE A 79 -6.21 -6.25 2.98
C PHE A 79 -6.36 -7.46 3.90
N GLY A 80 -7.24 -8.40 3.57
CA GLY A 80 -7.37 -9.66 4.32
C GLY A 80 -6.12 -10.54 4.26
N TYR A 81 -5.33 -10.49 3.18
CA TYR A 81 -4.05 -11.18 3.10
C TYR A 81 -3.00 -10.54 4.02
N PHE A 82 -2.87 -9.21 4.00
CA PHE A 82 -1.91 -8.50 4.85
C PHE A 82 -2.29 -8.53 6.33
N GLU A 83 -3.58 -8.43 6.65
CA GLU A 83 -4.10 -8.62 8.00
C GLU A 83 -3.72 -10.00 8.54
N LYS A 84 -3.91 -11.07 7.74
CA LYS A 84 -3.48 -12.43 8.12
C LYS A 84 -1.96 -12.57 8.25
N ALA A 85 -1.18 -11.87 7.43
CA ALA A 85 0.27 -11.84 7.55
C ALA A 85 0.69 -11.22 8.89
N LEU A 86 0.10 -10.09 9.27
CA LEU A 86 0.30 -9.46 10.58
C LEU A 86 -0.11 -10.39 11.73
N GLN A 87 -1.29 -11.01 11.66
CA GLN A 87 -1.77 -11.95 12.69
C GLN A 87 -0.77 -13.09 12.93
N ARG A 88 -0.26 -13.69 11.84
CA ARG A 88 0.73 -14.78 11.93
C ARG A 88 2.07 -14.34 12.51
N ASN A 89 2.40 -13.06 12.42
CA ASN A 89 3.62 -12.47 12.98
C ASN A 89 3.38 -11.77 14.34
N GLY A 90 2.27 -12.07 15.03
CA GLY A 90 1.98 -11.52 16.37
C GLY A 90 1.34 -10.13 16.40
N GLY A 91 1.09 -9.53 15.23
CA GLY A 91 0.27 -8.31 15.08
C GLY A 91 0.96 -6.98 15.37
N GLU A 92 2.24 -6.97 15.76
CA GLU A 92 3.00 -5.74 15.97
C GLU A 92 3.69 -5.24 14.69
N TYR A 93 4.48 -6.11 14.06
CA TYR A 93 5.15 -5.84 12.79
C TYR A 93 4.75 -6.90 11.76
N THR A 94 4.92 -6.58 10.48
CA THR A 94 4.55 -7.49 9.40
C THR A 94 5.55 -8.64 9.25
N VAL A 95 6.81 -8.42 9.60
CA VAL A 95 7.89 -9.42 9.52
C VAL A 95 8.83 -9.30 10.71
N GLY A 96 9.25 -10.44 11.28
CA GLY A 96 10.20 -10.48 12.39
C GLY A 96 9.67 -9.80 13.65
N ASP A 97 10.58 -9.34 14.51
CA ASP A 97 10.31 -8.73 15.80
C ASP A 97 10.49 -7.20 15.81
N ALA A 98 10.78 -6.61 14.65
CA ALA A 98 11.10 -5.20 14.53
C ALA A 98 10.52 -4.57 13.26
N PHE A 99 10.40 -3.24 13.30
CA PHE A 99 9.96 -2.42 12.18
C PHE A 99 10.80 -2.65 10.91
N SER A 100 10.09 -2.81 9.79
CA SER A 100 10.65 -3.16 8.49
C SER A 100 10.21 -2.19 7.38
N TYR A 101 10.82 -2.31 6.19
CA TYR A 101 10.32 -1.59 5.03
C TYR A 101 8.92 -2.05 4.60
N VAL A 102 8.51 -3.27 4.97
CA VAL A 102 7.17 -3.80 4.64
C VAL A 102 6.12 -3.02 5.42
N ASP A 103 6.40 -2.66 6.67
CA ASP A 103 5.49 -1.85 7.48
C ASP A 103 5.29 -0.44 6.90
N LEU A 104 6.35 0.15 6.32
CA LEU A 104 6.26 1.40 5.57
C LEU A 104 5.38 1.26 4.32
N ALA A 105 5.50 0.12 3.62
CA ALA A 105 4.70 -0.17 2.44
C ALA A 105 3.21 -0.32 2.81
N MET A 106 2.91 -1.06 3.89
CA MET A 106 1.56 -1.20 4.44
C MET A 106 0.96 0.14 4.87
N PHE A 107 1.74 0.97 5.56
CA PHE A 107 1.34 2.33 5.90
C PHE A 107 0.96 3.13 4.65
N GLN A 108 1.79 3.09 3.60
CA GLN A 108 1.55 3.87 2.38
C GLN A 108 0.32 3.40 1.60
N ILE A 109 0.06 2.08 1.51
CA ILE A 109 -1.15 1.59 0.84
C ILE A 109 -2.41 1.95 1.62
N VAL A 110 -2.41 1.83 2.96
CA VAL A 110 -3.57 2.22 3.78
C VAL A 110 -3.83 3.73 3.63
N ALA A 111 -2.79 4.57 3.72
CA ALA A 111 -2.91 6.01 3.54
C ALA A 111 -3.44 6.39 2.14
N GLY A 112 -2.91 5.76 1.10
CA GLY A 112 -3.31 5.99 -0.28
C GLY A 112 -4.76 5.57 -0.55
N THR A 113 -5.17 4.42 -0.03
CA THR A 113 -6.53 3.90 -0.19
C THR A 113 -7.55 4.78 0.53
N ARG A 114 -7.24 5.24 1.75
CA ARG A 114 -8.10 6.19 2.49
C ARG A 114 -8.31 7.48 1.70
N TYR A 115 -7.31 7.94 0.97
CA TYR A 115 -7.43 9.12 0.11
C TYR A 115 -8.24 8.83 -1.16
N ALA A 116 -7.92 7.77 -1.88
CA ALA A 116 -8.52 7.47 -3.18
C ALA A 116 -9.98 6.98 -3.08
N PHE A 117 -10.28 6.14 -2.09
CA PHE A 117 -11.57 5.46 -1.92
C PHE A 117 -12.11 5.59 -0.48
N PRO A 118 -12.37 6.82 0.01
CA PRO A 118 -12.79 7.06 1.39
C PRO A 118 -14.09 6.33 1.78
N LYS A 119 -15.06 6.18 0.88
CA LYS A 119 -16.31 5.46 1.20
C LYS A 119 -16.05 3.96 1.33
N ALA A 120 -15.33 3.36 0.38
CA ALA A 120 -14.97 1.95 0.48
C ALA A 120 -14.15 1.66 1.74
N MET A 121 -13.18 2.54 2.07
CA MET A 121 -12.38 2.39 3.28
C MET A 121 -13.19 2.51 4.57
N ALA A 122 -14.23 3.35 4.62
CA ALA A 122 -15.13 3.41 5.77
C ALA A 122 -15.83 2.07 6.06
N ALA A 123 -16.11 1.27 5.01
CA ALA A 123 -16.72 -0.06 5.14
C ALA A 123 -15.70 -1.20 5.32
N GLU A 124 -14.52 -1.07 4.73
CA GLU A 124 -13.52 -2.15 4.69
C GLU A 124 -12.56 -2.12 5.87
N GLU A 125 -12.10 -0.94 6.29
CA GLU A 125 -11.07 -0.80 7.33
C GLU A 125 -11.44 -1.43 8.69
N PRO A 126 -12.70 -1.36 9.18
CA PRO A 126 -13.07 -2.02 10.43
C PRO A 126 -12.86 -3.54 10.45
N LYS A 127 -12.72 -4.19 9.29
CA LYS A 127 -12.45 -5.63 9.16
C LYS A 127 -10.96 -5.98 9.35
N HIS A 128 -10.07 -4.99 9.32
CA HIS A 128 -8.61 -5.16 9.35
C HIS A 128 -7.95 -4.29 10.45
N PRO A 129 -8.27 -4.56 11.73
CA PRO A 129 -7.82 -3.73 12.83
C PRO A 129 -6.29 -3.69 13.01
N LEU A 130 -5.57 -4.76 12.67
CA LEU A 130 -4.10 -4.76 12.79
C LEU A 130 -3.45 -3.89 11.73
N LEU A 131 -3.98 -3.85 10.50
CA LEU A 131 -3.52 -2.92 9.48
C LEU A 131 -3.75 -1.46 9.90
N ALA A 132 -4.91 -1.15 10.46
CA ALA A 132 -5.19 0.19 10.98
C ALA A 132 -4.23 0.59 12.11
N ALA A 133 -4.00 -0.32 13.07
CA ALA A 133 -3.05 -0.13 14.17
C ALA A 133 -1.60 0.00 13.66
N LEU A 134 -1.19 -0.82 12.68
CA LEU A 134 0.13 -0.73 12.07
C LEU A 134 0.31 0.63 11.39
N HIS A 135 -0.67 1.09 10.61
CA HIS A 135 -0.61 2.41 9.99
C HIS A 135 -0.40 3.50 11.05
N GLN A 136 -1.17 3.48 12.14
CA GLN A 136 -1.02 4.45 13.23
C GLN A 136 0.39 4.39 13.84
N ARG A 137 0.84 3.21 14.27
CA ARG A 137 2.18 3.02 14.86
C ARG A 137 3.29 3.53 13.93
N VAL A 138 3.21 3.23 12.63
CA VAL A 138 4.20 3.70 11.64
C VAL A 138 4.18 5.23 11.52
N SER A 139 3.00 5.86 11.50
CA SER A 139 2.85 7.31 11.38
C SER A 139 3.41 8.08 12.59
N GLU A 140 3.34 7.48 13.78
CA GLU A 140 3.78 8.08 15.04
C GLU A 140 5.30 7.94 15.29
N ARG A 141 6.01 7.14 14.48
CA ARG A 141 7.47 6.99 14.62
C ARG A 141 8.16 8.35 14.44
N PRO A 142 9.05 8.80 15.34
CA PRO A 142 9.53 10.19 15.35
C PRO A 142 10.07 10.70 14.00
N ARG A 143 10.89 9.88 13.32
CA ARG A 143 11.47 10.25 12.01
C ARG A 143 10.43 10.24 10.87
N ILE A 144 9.41 9.39 10.96
CA ILE A 144 8.33 9.33 9.99
C ILE A 144 7.37 10.50 10.19
N ALA A 145 6.94 10.75 11.44
CA ALA A 145 6.13 11.93 11.78
C ALA A 145 6.79 13.23 11.32
N ALA A 146 8.10 13.40 11.57
CA ALA A 146 8.86 14.56 11.09
C ALA A 146 8.91 14.67 9.56
N TYR A 147 8.98 13.54 8.84
CA TYR A 147 8.91 13.54 7.38
C TYR A 147 7.51 13.90 6.88
N LEU A 148 6.46 13.32 7.49
CA LEU A 148 5.06 13.57 7.13
C LEU A 148 4.66 15.03 7.32
N ALA A 149 5.21 15.72 8.33
CA ALA A 149 5.00 17.15 8.58
C ALA A 149 5.88 18.07 7.71
N SER A 150 6.84 17.52 6.95
CA SER A 150 7.78 18.30 6.16
C SER A 150 7.27 18.58 4.74
N PRO A 151 7.71 19.65 4.07
CA PRO A 151 7.37 19.92 2.67
C PRO A 151 7.87 18.86 1.68
N ARG A 152 8.73 17.92 2.14
CA ARG A 152 9.18 16.79 1.32
C ARG A 152 8.10 15.73 1.13
N ARG A 153 7.11 15.64 2.04
CA ARG A 153 5.97 14.76 1.86
C ARG A 153 4.95 15.44 0.94
N LEU A 154 4.99 15.07 -0.33
CA LEU A 154 3.97 15.50 -1.28
C LEU A 154 2.60 14.94 -0.86
N ALA A 155 1.59 15.81 -0.87
CA ALA A 155 0.20 15.41 -0.64
C ALA A 155 -0.29 14.52 -1.79
N PHE A 156 -1.21 13.59 -1.49
CA PHE A 156 -1.91 12.85 -2.52
C PHE A 156 -2.66 13.80 -3.45
N ASN A 157 -2.67 13.46 -4.74
CA ASN A 157 -3.25 14.27 -5.81
C ASN A 157 -3.48 13.38 -7.05
N GLU A 158 -4.11 13.95 -8.07
CA GLU A 158 -4.49 13.27 -9.31
C GLU A 158 -3.33 13.09 -10.32
N LYS A 159 -2.08 13.33 -9.92
CA LYS A 159 -0.88 13.03 -10.72
C LYS A 159 -0.12 11.81 -10.21
N GLY A 160 -0.59 11.19 -9.12
CA GLY A 160 0.00 10.00 -8.51
C GLY A 160 -0.74 8.71 -8.83
N ILE A 161 -0.45 7.67 -8.03
CA ILE A 161 -1.08 6.35 -8.11
C ILE A 161 -2.45 6.36 -7.41
N PHE A 162 -2.53 6.87 -6.19
CA PHE A 162 -3.78 6.98 -5.46
C PHE A 162 -4.48 8.29 -5.84
N ARG A 163 -5.47 8.21 -6.73
CA ARG A 163 -6.26 9.36 -7.20
C ARG A 163 -7.68 9.27 -6.68
N ARG A 164 -8.24 10.40 -6.26
CA ARG A 164 -9.59 10.48 -5.71
C ARG A 164 -10.55 10.99 -6.79
N TYR A 165 -11.28 10.08 -7.41
CA TYR A 165 -12.37 10.39 -8.33
C TYR A 165 -13.68 9.89 -7.70
N PRO A 166 -14.63 10.77 -7.32
CA PRO A 166 -15.85 10.37 -6.61
C PRO A 166 -16.66 9.28 -7.32
N GLU A 167 -16.65 9.26 -8.65
CA GLU A 167 -17.32 8.26 -9.47
C GLU A 167 -16.67 6.86 -9.43
N LEU A 168 -15.42 6.75 -9.00
CA LEU A 168 -14.72 5.47 -8.82
C LEU A 168 -14.92 4.88 -7.41
N ASP A 169 -15.47 5.67 -6.48
CA ASP A 169 -15.81 5.31 -5.10
C ASP A 169 -17.30 5.53 -4.85
N ALA A 170 -18.12 5.24 -5.87
CA ALA A 170 -19.56 5.50 -5.88
C ALA A 170 -20.31 4.56 -4.94
#